data_AF-A0A2R7R7Y9-F1
#
_entry.id   AF-A0A2R7R7Y9-F1
#
_cell.length_a   1.000
_cell.length_b   1.000
_cell.length_c   1.000
_cell.angle_alpha   90.00
_cell.angle_beta   90.00
_cell.angle_gamma   90.00
#
_symmetry.space_group_name_H-M   'P 1'
#
loop_
_entity.id
_entity.type
_entity.pdbx_description
1 polymer ?
#
loop_
_entity_poly.entity_id
_entity_poly.type
_entity_poly.pdbx_seq_one_letter_code
_entity_poly.pdbx_strand_id
1 'polypeptide(L)'
;MEELVETGVMFDLYETVKGSVRISDRSFSIKKLEPLYMPAGRLGVTNAVDSMVQYSVYRDTVDAGQLDNAKDIFSAIKDYNHYDCISTWKLRDWLLNLTDRGAAIHDDAHHHAGDVRVRQACS
;
A
#
# COMPACT_ATOMS: atom_id res chain seq x y z
N MET A 1 -10.86 3.74 -10.54
CA MET A 1 -11.20 2.88 -9.37
C MET A 1 -12.39 2.00 -9.75
N GLU A 2 -13.40 2.58 -10.40
CA GLU A 2 -14.44 1.82 -11.13
C GLU A 2 -13.84 0.76 -12.07
N GLU A 3 -12.87 1.11 -12.93
CA GLU A 3 -12.31 0.16 -13.91
C GLU A 3 -11.70 -1.12 -13.32
N LEU A 4 -11.14 -1.09 -12.09
CA LEU A 4 -10.57 -2.28 -11.44
C LEU A 4 -11.64 -3.15 -10.75
N VAL A 5 -12.72 -2.51 -10.30
CA VAL A 5 -13.87 -3.22 -9.70
C VAL A 5 -14.75 -3.80 -10.81
N GLU A 6 -14.87 -3.10 -11.95
CA GLU A 6 -15.67 -3.51 -13.11
C GLU A 6 -15.03 -4.62 -13.93
N THR A 7 -13.68 -4.67 -14.00
CA THR A 7 -12.96 -5.74 -14.73
C THR A 7 -12.79 -7.03 -13.91
N GLY A 8 -13.13 -7.02 -12.61
CA GLY A 8 -13.05 -8.20 -11.73
C GLY A 8 -11.64 -8.71 -11.48
N VAL A 9 -10.60 -7.94 -11.83
CA VAL A 9 -9.20 -8.34 -11.64
C VAL A 9 -8.73 -7.90 -10.26
N MET A 10 -8.68 -8.86 -9.32
CA MET A 10 -8.10 -8.65 -8.00
C MET A 10 -6.59 -8.88 -8.06
N PHE A 11 -5.80 -7.84 -7.79
CA PHE A 11 -4.34 -7.93 -7.70
C PHE A 11 -3.90 -8.12 -6.25
N ASP A 12 -3.13 -9.17 -6.00
CA ASP A 12 -2.49 -9.38 -4.70
C ASP A 12 -1.21 -8.53 -4.58
N LEU A 13 -1.37 -7.36 -3.93
CA LEU A 13 -0.25 -6.46 -3.64
C LEU A 13 0.72 -7.04 -2.60
N TYR A 14 0.29 -7.98 -1.77
CA TYR A 14 1.16 -8.53 -0.72
C TYR A 14 2.31 -9.34 -1.31
N GLU A 15 2.03 -10.30 -2.17
CA GLU A 15 3.08 -11.09 -2.83
C GLU A 15 3.94 -10.22 -3.77
N THR A 16 3.33 -9.21 -4.41
CA THR A 16 4.07 -8.22 -5.21
C THR A 16 5.09 -7.47 -4.36
N VAL A 17 4.69 -6.94 -3.21
CA VAL A 17 5.59 -6.22 -2.28
C VAL A 17 6.70 -7.15 -1.79
N LYS A 18 6.36 -8.36 -1.35
CA LYS A 18 7.31 -9.32 -0.81
C LYS A 18 8.39 -9.72 -1.82
N GLY A 19 8.04 -9.78 -3.10
CA GLY A 19 8.99 -10.05 -4.19
C GLY A 19 9.82 -8.85 -4.64
N SER A 20 9.36 -7.62 -4.41
CA SER A 20 9.94 -6.40 -4.99
C SER A 20 10.57 -5.43 -3.99
N VAL A 21 10.19 -5.49 -2.71
CA VAL A 21 10.60 -4.53 -1.67
C VAL A 21 11.34 -5.25 -0.55
N ARG A 22 12.45 -4.67 -0.10
CA ARG A 22 13.21 -5.14 1.08
C ARG A 22 13.07 -4.14 2.22
N ILE A 23 12.61 -4.60 3.36
CA ILE A 23 12.52 -3.83 4.62
C ILE A 23 13.22 -4.62 5.74
N SER A 24 13.66 -3.92 6.79
CA SER A 24 14.32 -4.54 7.96
C SER A 24 13.35 -5.20 8.95
N ASP A 25 12.04 -5.14 8.68
CA ASP A 25 10.99 -5.74 9.49
C ASP A 25 10.65 -7.17 9.02
N ARG A 26 10.20 -8.02 9.95
CA ARG A 26 9.83 -9.42 9.65
C ARG A 26 8.45 -9.57 9.01
N SER A 27 7.59 -8.56 9.08
CA SER A 27 6.25 -8.58 8.51
C SER A 27 6.03 -7.40 7.56
N PHE A 28 5.35 -7.68 6.45
CA PHE A 28 4.97 -6.70 5.43
C PHE A 28 3.56 -6.17 5.68
N SER A 29 3.23 -5.83 6.94
CA SER A 29 1.94 -5.20 7.21
C SER A 29 1.90 -3.80 6.59
N ILE A 30 0.70 -3.37 6.17
CA ILE A 30 0.54 -2.08 5.49
C ILE A 30 1.14 -0.91 6.28
N LYS A 31 0.95 -0.91 7.61
CA LYS A 31 1.50 0.10 8.54
C LYS A 31 3.02 0.17 8.53
N LYS A 32 3.70 -0.97 8.34
CA LYS A 32 5.17 -1.01 8.27
C LYS A 32 5.69 -0.48 6.94
N LEU A 33 4.87 -0.55 5.89
CA LEU A 33 5.21 -0.07 4.56
C LEU A 33 4.87 1.41 4.36
N GLU A 34 3.86 1.92 5.05
CA GLU A 34 3.38 3.31 4.96
C GLU A 34 4.50 4.37 4.93
N PRO A 35 5.57 4.30 5.74
CA PRO A 35 6.64 5.29 5.69
C PRO A 35 7.32 5.44 4.32
N LEU A 36 7.27 4.43 3.46
CA LEU A 36 7.91 4.43 2.14
C LEU A 36 7.13 5.23 1.08
N TYR A 37 5.81 5.32 1.22
CA TYR A 37 4.92 5.91 0.21
C TYR A 37 3.93 6.94 0.76
N MET A 38 3.85 7.09 2.08
CA MET A 38 3.06 8.11 2.79
C MET A 38 3.92 8.86 3.81
N PRO A 39 4.83 9.74 3.35
CA PRO A 39 5.77 10.44 4.24
C PRO A 39 5.11 11.40 5.23
N ALA A 40 3.88 11.85 4.95
CA ALA A 40 3.07 12.64 5.88
C ALA A 40 2.56 11.83 7.08
N GLY A 41 2.68 10.49 7.03
CA GLY A 41 2.22 9.59 8.07
C GLY A 41 0.70 9.43 8.14
N ARG A 42 0.28 8.57 9.06
CA ARG A 42 -1.13 8.25 9.33
C ARG A 42 -1.78 9.38 10.10
N LEU A 43 -2.69 10.11 9.45
CA LEU A 43 -3.49 11.16 10.10
C LEU A 43 -4.66 10.51 10.84
N GLY A 44 -4.73 10.71 12.16
CA GLY A 44 -5.97 10.62 12.93
C GLY A 44 -6.45 9.26 13.45
N VAL A 45 -5.77 8.12 13.22
CA VAL A 45 -6.24 6.83 13.79
C VAL A 45 -5.07 6.01 14.33
N THR A 46 -4.70 6.31 15.59
CA THR A 46 -3.63 5.64 16.35
C THR A 46 -4.14 4.40 17.11
N ASN A 47 -5.44 4.30 17.34
CA ASN A 47 -6.05 3.18 18.07
C ASN A 47 -6.35 2.03 17.12
N ALA A 48 -5.29 1.36 16.68
CA ALA A 48 -5.39 -0.01 16.19
C ALA A 48 -5.55 -0.96 17.38
N VAL A 49 -6.66 -0.85 18.11
CA VAL A 49 -7.19 -2.05 18.76
C VAL A 49 -7.51 -3.00 17.61
N ASP A 50 -7.13 -4.28 17.73
CA ASP A 50 -7.33 -5.29 16.68
C ASP A 50 -8.72 -5.08 16.07
N SER A 51 -8.80 -4.74 14.77
CA SER A 51 -10.05 -4.24 14.17
C SER A 51 -11.19 -5.25 14.30
N MET A 52 -10.84 -6.53 14.40
CA MET A 52 -11.73 -7.64 14.75
C MET A 52 -12.36 -7.47 16.15
N VAL A 53 -11.56 -7.10 17.16
CA VAL A 53 -12.04 -6.86 18.53
C VAL A 53 -12.99 -5.67 18.56
N GLN A 54 -12.69 -4.58 17.84
CA GLN A 54 -13.60 -3.43 17.79
C GLN A 54 -14.95 -3.75 17.17
N TYR A 55 -14.99 -4.59 16.14
CA TYR A 55 -16.27 -5.03 15.57
C TYR A 55 -17.07 -5.88 16.56
N SER A 56 -16.41 -6.80 17.30
CA SER A 56 -17.08 -7.55 18.37
C SER A 56 -17.67 -6.60 19.41
N VAL A 57 -16.89 -5.62 19.86
CA VAL A 57 -17.34 -4.61 20.83
C VAL A 57 -18.52 -3.80 20.28
N TYR A 58 -18.49 -3.42 18.99
CA TYR A 58 -19.62 -2.78 18.33
C TYR A 58 -20.89 -3.65 18.41
N ARG A 59 -20.78 -4.94 18.09
CA ARG A 59 -21.90 -5.89 18.17
C ARG A 59 -22.46 -6.00 19.59
N ASP A 60 -21.60 -6.18 20.58
CA ASP A 60 -21.99 -6.28 21.99
C ASP A 60 -22.69 -5.00 22.47
N THR A 61 -22.22 -3.83 22.01
CA THR A 61 -22.77 -2.51 22.34
C THR A 61 -24.16 -2.31 21.71
N VAL A 62 -24.35 -2.77 20.47
CA VAL A 62 -25.66 -2.79 19.80
C VAL A 62 -26.63 -3.70 20.55
N ASP A 63 -26.19 -4.91 20.90
CA ASP A 63 -27.02 -5.89 21.61
C ASP A 63 -27.39 -5.42 23.03
N ALA A 64 -26.52 -4.62 23.66
CA ALA A 64 -26.79 -3.94 24.93
C ALA A 64 -27.69 -2.68 24.81
N GLY A 65 -28.13 -2.31 23.61
CA GLY A 65 -28.99 -1.14 23.35
C GLY A 65 -28.29 0.22 23.47
N GLN A 66 -26.96 0.25 23.55
CA GLN A 66 -26.17 1.47 23.71
C GLN A 66 -25.87 2.14 22.36
N LEU A 67 -26.92 2.60 21.67
CA LEU A 67 -26.82 2.99 20.26
C LEU A 67 -25.87 4.15 19.98
N ASP A 68 -25.73 5.11 20.90
CA ASP A 68 -24.81 6.24 20.69
C ASP A 68 -23.34 5.81 20.76
N ASN A 69 -22.98 4.99 21.77
CA ASN A 69 -21.66 4.37 21.83
C ASN A 69 -21.38 3.49 20.60
N ALA A 70 -22.38 2.75 20.13
CA ALA A 70 -22.24 1.90 18.95
C ALA A 70 -21.96 2.72 17.68
N LYS A 71 -22.57 3.91 17.54
CA LYS A 71 -22.28 4.82 16.41
C LYS A 71 -20.83 5.29 16.43
N ASP A 72 -20.31 5.65 17.58
CA ASP A 72 -18.93 6.13 17.71
C ASP A 72 -17.92 5.03 17.36
N ILE A 73 -18.13 3.81 17.87
CA ILE A 73 -17.29 2.65 17.54
C ILE A 73 -17.37 2.36 16.04
N PHE A 74 -18.56 2.37 15.46
CA PHE A 74 -18.75 2.13 14.03
C PHE A 74 -18.07 3.21 13.18
N SER A 75 -18.13 4.48 13.58
CA SER A 75 -17.43 5.57 12.90
C SER A 75 -15.92 5.33 12.92
N ALA A 76 -15.36 4.95 14.07
CA ALA A 76 -13.93 4.64 14.19
C ALA A 76 -13.51 3.47 13.29
N ILE A 77 -14.32 2.40 13.20
CA ILE A 77 -14.08 1.27 12.30
C ILE A 77 -14.12 1.73 10.84
N LYS A 78 -15.09 2.57 10.47
CA LYS A 78 -15.23 3.10 9.12
C LYS A 78 -14.03 3.95 8.72
N ASP A 79 -13.61 4.86 9.60
CA ASP A 79 -12.48 5.76 9.36
C ASP A 79 -11.17 4.98 9.22
N TYR A 80 -10.97 3.96 10.07
CA TYR A 80 -9.84 3.04 9.95
C TYR A 80 -9.80 2.34 8.59
N ASN A 81 -10.91 1.71 8.17
CA ASN A 81 -10.97 0.96 6.91
C ASN A 81 -10.82 1.88 5.69
N HIS A 82 -11.42 3.07 5.75
CA HIS A 82 -11.29 4.06 4.69
C HIS A 82 -9.83 4.48 4.49
N TYR A 83 -9.11 4.74 5.59
CA TYR A 83 -7.68 5.02 5.53
C TYR A 83 -6.90 3.85 4.92
N ASP A 84 -7.15 2.60 5.35
CA ASP A 84 -6.42 1.43 4.83
C ASP A 84 -6.68 1.20 3.33
N CYS A 85 -7.89 1.47 2.84
CA CYS A 85 -8.18 1.45 1.39
C CYS A 85 -7.37 2.51 0.64
N ILE A 86 -7.30 3.74 1.17
CA ILE A 86 -6.49 4.80 0.57
C ILE A 86 -4.99 4.44 0.59
N SER A 87 -4.52 3.91 1.73
CA SER A 87 -3.14 3.47 1.92
C SER A 87 -2.76 2.38 0.90
N THR A 88 -3.64 1.40 0.71
CA THR A 88 -3.45 0.31 -0.27
C THR A 88 -3.41 0.84 -1.70
N TRP A 89 -4.28 1.80 -2.04
CA TRP A 89 -4.27 2.45 -3.35
C TRP A 89 -2.96 3.21 -3.59
N LYS A 90 -2.48 3.97 -2.60
CA LYS A 90 -1.22 4.71 -2.69
C LYS A 90 -0.01 3.77 -2.79
N LEU A 91 -0.02 2.63 -2.09
CA LEU A 91 1.01 1.61 -2.21
C LEU A 91 1.11 1.09 -3.65
N ARG A 92 -0.03 0.77 -4.28
CA ARG A 92 -0.06 0.33 -5.69
C ARG A 92 0.56 1.39 -6.61
N ASP A 93 0.11 2.64 -6.49
CA ASP A 93 0.61 3.72 -7.35
C ASP A 93 2.11 3.96 -7.13
N TRP A 94 2.59 3.83 -5.89
CA TRP A 94 4.01 3.90 -5.58
C TRP A 94 4.82 2.75 -6.21
N LEU A 95 4.31 1.52 -6.17
CA LEU A 95 4.95 0.36 -6.82
C LEU A 95 5.06 0.55 -8.34
N LEU A 96 3.99 1.02 -8.99
CA LEU A 96 4.00 1.30 -10.43
C LEU A 96 5.07 2.35 -10.78
N ASN A 97 5.15 3.43 -10.01
CA ASN A 97 6.18 4.45 -10.18
C ASN A 97 7.62 3.93 -9.95
N LEU A 98 7.81 2.88 -9.15
CA LEU A 98 9.12 2.24 -9.02
C LEU A 98 9.48 1.45 -10.27
N THR A 99 8.53 0.78 -10.90
CA THR A 99 8.73 0.06 -12.16
C THR A 99 9.13 1.01 -13.29
N ASP A 100 8.44 2.14 -13.43
CA ASP A 100 8.77 3.15 -14.45
C ASP A 100 10.19 3.70 -14.29
N ARG A 101 10.59 3.96 -13.04
CA ARG A 101 11.97 4.36 -12.72
C ARG A 101 12.98 3.26 -13.03
N GLY A 102 12.66 2.01 -12.71
CA GLY A 102 13.52 0.86 -13.02
C GLY A 102 13.70 0.68 -14.53
N ALA A 103 12.63 0.80 -15.31
CA ALA A 103 12.66 0.72 -16.77
C ALA A 103 13.55 1.81 -17.38
N ALA A 104 13.44 3.06 -16.91
CA ALA A 104 14.31 4.14 -17.34
C ALA A 104 15.79 3.87 -17.06
N ILE A 105 16.13 3.34 -15.88
CA ILE A 105 17.52 2.97 -15.53
C ILE A 105 18.04 1.82 -16.40
N HIS A 106 17.20 0.84 -16.71
CA HIS A 106 17.57 -0.27 -17.59
C HIS A 106 17.80 0.17 -19.04
N ASP A 107 16.95 1.04 -19.58
CA ASP A 107 17.12 1.60 -20.93
C ASP A 107 18.40 2.46 -21.02
N ASP A 108 18.70 3.28 -20.01
CA ASP A 108 19.93 4.07 -19.95
C ASP A 108 21.18 3.15 -19.90
N ALA A 109 21.13 2.06 -19.14
CA ALA A 109 22.22 1.08 -19.06
C ALA A 109 22.42 0.33 -20.39
N HIS A 110 21.35 0.02 -21.11
CA HIS A 110 21.42 -0.61 -22.44
C HIS A 110 21.94 0.37 -23.51
N HIS A 111 21.58 1.66 -23.43
CA HIS A 111 22.07 2.69 -24.35
C HIS A 111 23.56 2.97 -24.15
N HIS A 112 24.03 3.05 -22.90
CA HIS A 112 25.46 3.24 -22.59
C HIS A 112 26.33 2.00 -22.91
N ALA A 113 25.80 0.79 -22.78
CA ALA A 113 26.52 -0.43 -23.17
C ALA A 113 26.65 -0.58 -24.72
N GLY A 114 25.77 0.04 -25.50
CA GLY A 114 25.84 0.07 -26.96
C GLY A 114 26.88 1.05 -27.51
N ASP A 115 27.16 2.15 -26.80
CA ASP A 115 28.05 3.23 -27.27
C ASP A 115 29.55 2.90 -27.07
N VAL A 116 29.88 1.90 -26.25
CA VAL A 116 31.28 1.49 -25.98
C VAL A 116 31.89 0.63 -27.10
N ARG A 117 31.13 0.15 -28.10
CA ARG A 117 31.65 -0.74 -29.17
C ARG A 117 32.13 -0.06 -30.47
N VAL A 118 32.12 1.28 -30.60
CA VAL A 118 32.44 1.94 -31.89
C VAL A 118 33.76 2.73 -31.90
N ARG A 119 34.55 2.75 -30.82
CA ARG A 119 35.80 3.56 -30.77
C ARG A 119 37.12 2.80 -30.73
N GLN A 120 37.18 1.60 -31.31
CA GLN A 120 38.47 0.91 -31.49
C GLN A 120 38.60 0.29 -32.88
N ALA A 121 38.58 1.15 -33.90
CA ALA A 121 39.13 0.87 -35.22
C ALA A 121 39.44 2.21 -35.92
N CYS A 122 40.67 2.69 -35.79
CA CYS A 122 41.38 3.45 -36.82
C CYS A 122 42.85 3.56 -36.42
N SER A 123 43.67 3.50 -37.47
CA SER A 123 45.00 2.89 -37.56
C SER A 123 46.17 3.73 -37.03
#